data_AF-A0A8K0JCI3-F1
#
_entry.id   AF-A0A8K0JCI3-F1
#
_cell.length_a   1.000
_cell.length_b   1.000
_cell.length_c   1.000
_cell.angle_alpha   90.00
_cell.angle_beta   90.00
_cell.angle_gamma   90.00
#
_symmetry.space_group_name_H-M   'P 1'
#
loop_
_entity.id
_entity.type
_entity.pdbx_description
1 polymer ?
#
loop_
_entity_poly.entity_id
_entity_poly.type
_entity_poly.pdbx_seq_one_letter_code
_entity_poly.pdbx_strand_id
1 'polypeptide(L)'
;MASSPSPDVLAQLTIYNLPPSPPNFDRVGSFFIAFGSLWTFLVFAGMLFCVLNRKNPILKIRCLPLSFGAIFMLHCYWVLAQVTYSVGQTMPIVLAYDIQYFFMGIYYPLGMALFHASNLRFLHVARLQRQFAHPEPRAQEQRYHGIKAMLQCRRRNWGYTARIMLWIGVGMIFQIFLTIAMWLACQKYHPTFGLPGTQVKGSTVPEQVADLGRGWEWWPSLLWQLVWTWIVAPYLIWRSWGIRDTMGWRTQTLGCCLASLHAVPMFLIASYAPAFQKVNAYYAPSQWIHLSIMVFEIFTVFVPAYLVIRSWAVVRRVHDSNRRWETTSMKSSTSADSSTLADLTSFYSNSVSEKNRLDLLDEDLSDRLLTMTALDYVLRDNPTPLQDFSAMHDFSGENIAFLTRAACFKASWPVLPAGEQALDVYNEALGIYIDFISTRDAEFPLNLSSRELKAQEATFERAARAVMGDSAPTTPFDVEAPNWDMPAPTETLARVRQQYRGPVPEAFSMHIFAGIESHVKYLVLTNTWPKFVNDMRHRAQRQSGESHRTDLTADSSQQSLNSRLSRRLARLLRDLGL
;
A
#
# COMPACT_ATOMS: atom_id res chain seq x y z
N MET A 1 -15.98 -60.40 11.41
CA MET A 1 -14.80 -61.06 10.83
C MET A 1 -14.63 -60.54 9.41
N ALA A 2 -13.86 -59.47 9.22
CA ALA A 2 -13.45 -59.06 7.88
C ALA A 2 -12.31 -59.99 7.46
N SER A 3 -12.53 -60.81 6.43
CA SER A 3 -11.48 -61.62 5.82
C SER A 3 -10.36 -60.69 5.39
N SER A 4 -9.17 -60.87 5.97
CA SER A 4 -7.93 -60.27 5.47
C SER A 4 -7.82 -60.55 3.96
N PRO A 5 -7.59 -59.53 3.12
CA PRO A 5 -7.50 -59.73 1.67
C PRO A 5 -6.40 -60.77 1.34
N SER A 6 -6.68 -61.63 0.37
CA SER A 6 -5.72 -62.65 -0.09
C SER A 6 -4.42 -61.98 -0.60
N PRO A 7 -3.24 -62.59 -0.40
CA PRO A 7 -1.95 -62.00 -0.78
C PRO A 7 -1.86 -61.62 -2.27
N ASP A 8 -2.60 -62.30 -3.15
CA ASP A 8 -2.68 -61.98 -4.58
C ASP A 8 -3.41 -60.65 -4.87
N VAL A 9 -4.36 -60.24 -4.02
CA VAL A 9 -5.07 -58.95 -4.13
C VAL A 9 -4.17 -57.81 -3.68
N LEU A 10 -3.33 -58.04 -2.67
CA LEU A 10 -2.34 -57.06 -2.21
C LEU A 10 -1.24 -56.80 -3.26
N ALA A 11 -0.91 -57.80 -4.09
CA ALA A 11 0.07 -57.68 -5.17
C ALA A 11 -0.43 -56.90 -6.40
N GLN A 12 -1.76 -56.70 -6.55
CA GLN A 12 -2.38 -55.95 -7.66
C GLN A 12 -2.79 -54.52 -7.26
N LEU A 13 -2.47 -54.09 -6.04
CA LEU A 13 -2.74 -52.72 -5.58
C LEU A 13 -1.80 -51.72 -6.25
N THR A 14 -2.41 -50.68 -6.80
CA THR A 14 -1.80 -49.53 -7.46
C THR A 14 -2.43 -48.26 -6.90
N ILE A 15 -1.86 -47.10 -7.19
CA ILE A 15 -2.45 -45.81 -6.80
C ILE A 15 -3.86 -45.57 -7.35
N TYR A 16 -4.26 -46.29 -8.41
CA TYR A 16 -5.55 -46.12 -9.09
C TYR A 16 -6.69 -46.90 -8.44
N ASN A 17 -6.39 -47.98 -7.73
CA ASN A 17 -7.37 -48.89 -7.12
C ASN A 17 -7.21 -49.03 -5.60
N LEU A 18 -6.27 -48.32 -4.97
CA LEU A 18 -6.12 -48.30 -3.52
C LEU A 18 -7.37 -47.67 -2.87
N PRO A 19 -8.05 -48.38 -1.93
CA PRO A 19 -9.23 -47.86 -1.29
C PRO A 19 -8.87 -46.69 -0.34
N PRO A 20 -9.74 -45.68 -0.22
CA PRO A 20 -9.58 -44.62 0.77
C PRO A 20 -9.58 -45.17 2.21
N SER A 21 -8.88 -44.47 3.11
CA SER A 21 -8.84 -44.77 4.54
C SER A 21 -9.72 -43.78 5.32
N PRO A 22 -10.15 -44.11 6.56
CA PRO A 22 -10.84 -43.14 7.41
C PRO A 22 -9.91 -41.95 7.76
N PRO A 23 -10.49 -40.78 8.09
CA PRO A 23 -9.70 -39.59 8.41
C PRO A 23 -8.79 -39.82 9.62
N ASN A 24 -7.58 -39.26 9.57
CA ASN A 24 -6.62 -39.33 10.65
C ASN A 24 -6.77 -38.14 11.61
N PHE A 25 -7.58 -38.33 12.66
CA PHE A 25 -7.75 -37.38 13.76
C PHE A 25 -6.93 -37.74 15.00
N ASP A 26 -5.70 -38.23 14.80
CA ASP A 26 -4.72 -38.28 15.89
C ASP A 26 -4.42 -36.87 16.44
N ARG A 27 -3.52 -36.77 17.43
CA ARG A 27 -3.16 -35.48 18.04
C ARG A 27 -2.61 -34.47 17.01
N VAL A 28 -1.91 -34.95 15.98
CA VAL A 28 -1.30 -34.12 14.92
C VAL A 28 -2.38 -33.65 13.96
N GLY A 29 -3.26 -34.54 13.51
CA GLY A 29 -4.36 -34.20 12.62
C GLY A 29 -5.38 -33.25 13.27
N SER A 30 -5.66 -33.45 14.56
CA SER A 30 -6.49 -32.54 15.35
C SER A 30 -5.85 -31.15 15.47
N PHE A 31 -4.52 -31.08 15.67
CA PHE A 31 -3.78 -29.82 15.70
C PHE A 31 -3.90 -29.06 14.37
N PHE A 32 -3.65 -29.71 13.22
CA PHE A 32 -3.72 -29.04 11.93
C PHE A 32 -5.11 -28.49 11.62
N ILE A 33 -6.17 -29.22 11.96
CA ILE A 33 -7.55 -28.76 11.76
C ILE A 33 -7.89 -27.60 12.70
N ALA A 34 -7.52 -27.68 13.98
CA ALA A 34 -7.74 -26.60 14.93
C ALA A 34 -6.97 -25.33 14.55
N PHE A 35 -5.71 -25.48 14.17
CA PHE A 35 -4.85 -24.39 13.70
C PHE A 35 -5.38 -23.79 12.40
N GLY A 36 -5.72 -24.63 11.42
CA GLY A 36 -6.34 -24.22 10.17
C GLY A 36 -7.61 -23.42 10.37
N SER A 37 -8.51 -23.90 11.24
CA SER A 37 -9.78 -23.24 11.54
C SER A 37 -9.59 -21.90 12.24
N LEU A 38 -8.73 -21.85 13.26
CA LEU A 38 -8.41 -20.63 14.01
C LEU A 38 -7.79 -19.58 13.08
N TRP A 39 -6.80 -19.98 12.28
CA TRP A 39 -6.11 -19.07 11.38
C TRP A 39 -7.03 -18.52 10.29
N THR A 40 -7.85 -19.40 9.69
CA THR A 40 -8.90 -19.01 8.73
C THR A 40 -9.83 -17.96 9.34
N PHE A 41 -10.35 -18.22 10.54
CA PHE A 41 -11.20 -17.28 11.25
C PHE A 41 -10.51 -15.91 11.44
N LEU A 42 -9.24 -15.90 11.88
CA LEU A 42 -8.48 -14.67 12.08
C LEU A 42 -8.27 -13.89 10.76
N VAL A 43 -7.92 -14.57 9.67
CA VAL A 43 -7.72 -13.94 8.36
C VAL A 43 -9.01 -13.29 7.88
N PHE A 44 -10.13 -14.02 7.90
CA PHE A 44 -11.42 -13.47 7.47
C PHE A 44 -11.91 -12.35 8.40
N ALA A 45 -11.71 -12.46 9.71
CA ALA A 45 -12.03 -11.38 10.66
C ALA A 45 -11.19 -10.12 10.38
N GLY A 46 -9.89 -10.28 10.09
CA GLY A 46 -9.01 -9.18 9.72
C GLY A 46 -9.39 -8.53 8.37
N MET A 47 -9.77 -9.34 7.38
CA MET A 47 -10.28 -8.84 6.10
C MET A 47 -11.59 -8.08 6.30
N LEU A 48 -12.53 -8.62 7.07
CA LEU A 48 -13.80 -7.96 7.40
C LEU A 48 -13.56 -6.62 8.11
N PHE A 49 -12.68 -6.60 9.13
CA PHE A 49 -12.28 -5.36 9.80
C PHE A 49 -11.77 -4.31 8.81
N CYS A 50 -10.92 -4.71 7.86
CA CYS A 50 -10.42 -3.80 6.83
C CYS A 50 -11.51 -3.35 5.84
N VAL A 51 -12.45 -4.21 5.46
CA VAL A 51 -13.59 -3.82 4.60
C VAL A 51 -14.47 -2.79 5.29
N LEU A 52 -14.80 -3.02 6.57
CA LEU A 52 -15.62 -2.09 7.36
C LEU A 52 -14.94 -0.72 7.47
N ASN A 53 -13.61 -0.71 7.57
CA ASN A 53 -12.80 0.50 7.69
C ASN A 53 -12.22 1.01 6.36
N ARG A 54 -12.70 0.53 5.22
CA ARG A 54 -12.16 0.83 3.87
C ARG A 54 -12.08 2.31 3.51
N LYS A 55 -12.83 3.16 4.20
CA LYS A 55 -12.82 4.62 4.00
C LYS A 55 -11.54 5.28 4.54
N ASN A 56 -10.80 4.60 5.42
CA ASN A 56 -9.54 5.11 5.96
C ASN A 56 -8.49 5.22 4.84
N PRO A 57 -7.79 6.37 4.69
CA PRO A 57 -6.77 6.57 3.66
C PRO A 57 -5.71 5.45 3.60
N ILE A 58 -5.32 4.90 4.75
CA ILE A 58 -4.34 3.79 4.88
C ILE A 58 -4.78 2.57 4.07
N LEU A 59 -6.09 2.29 4.03
CA LEU A 59 -6.66 1.13 3.32
C LEU A 59 -7.05 1.47 1.88
N LYS A 60 -7.50 2.70 1.62
CA LYS A 60 -7.89 3.17 0.29
C LYS A 60 -6.74 3.06 -0.72
N ILE A 61 -5.53 3.41 -0.30
CA ILE A 61 -4.33 3.35 -1.15
C ILE A 61 -3.88 1.91 -1.47
N ARG A 62 -4.39 0.89 -0.77
CA ARG A 62 -3.94 -0.52 -0.91
C ARG A 62 -4.77 -1.35 -1.89
N CYS A 63 -5.83 -0.79 -2.50
CA CYS A 63 -6.77 -1.51 -3.38
C CYS A 63 -7.19 -2.85 -2.78
N LEU A 64 -8.05 -2.79 -1.77
CA LEU A 64 -8.54 -3.98 -1.07
C LEU A 64 -9.07 -5.07 -2.01
N PRO A 65 -9.80 -4.80 -3.12
CA PRO A 65 -10.28 -5.86 -4.00
C PRO A 65 -9.17 -6.73 -4.59
N LEU A 66 -8.09 -6.14 -5.12
CA LEU A 66 -6.96 -6.90 -5.69
C LEU A 66 -6.20 -7.65 -4.59
N SER A 67 -5.93 -6.99 -3.47
CA SER A 67 -5.19 -7.59 -2.35
C SER A 67 -5.98 -8.73 -1.69
N PHE A 68 -7.30 -8.59 -1.53
CA PHE A 68 -8.16 -9.63 -0.96
C PHE A 68 -8.46 -10.74 -1.94
N GLY A 69 -8.57 -10.45 -3.24
CA GLY A 69 -8.62 -11.49 -4.26
C GLY A 69 -7.35 -12.35 -4.25
N ALA A 70 -6.17 -11.71 -4.11
CA ALA A 70 -4.90 -12.40 -3.94
C ALA A 70 -4.90 -13.30 -2.71
N ILE A 71 -5.24 -12.75 -1.54
CA ILE A 71 -5.24 -13.49 -0.28
C ILE A 71 -6.29 -14.60 -0.26
N PHE A 72 -7.47 -14.40 -0.83
CA PHE A 72 -8.46 -15.46 -0.95
C PHE A 72 -7.91 -16.66 -1.73
N MET A 73 -7.31 -16.42 -2.90
CA MET A 73 -6.73 -17.51 -3.71
C MET A 73 -5.59 -18.22 -3.00
N LEU A 74 -4.67 -17.46 -2.38
CA LEU A 74 -3.56 -18.03 -1.62
C LEU A 74 -4.04 -18.79 -0.38
N HIS A 75 -5.02 -18.26 0.34
CA HIS A 75 -5.58 -18.88 1.54
C HIS A 75 -6.31 -20.18 1.23
N CYS A 76 -7.06 -20.23 0.12
CA CYS A 76 -7.66 -21.46 -0.38
C CYS A 76 -6.61 -22.57 -0.59
N TYR A 77 -5.44 -22.23 -1.14
CA TYR A 77 -4.33 -23.17 -1.25
C TYR A 77 -3.73 -23.53 0.12
N TRP A 78 -3.55 -22.56 1.01
CA TRP A 78 -3.08 -22.78 2.38
C TRP A 78 -3.95 -23.75 3.19
N VAL A 79 -5.27 -23.65 3.08
CA VAL A 79 -6.23 -24.55 3.74
C VAL A 79 -6.04 -25.99 3.26
N LEU A 80 -5.78 -26.20 1.97
CA LEU A 80 -5.54 -27.55 1.42
C LEU A 80 -4.40 -28.25 2.15
N ALA A 81 -3.33 -27.52 2.46
CA ALA A 81 -2.19 -28.05 3.21
C ALA A 81 -2.55 -28.47 4.64
N GLN A 82 -3.44 -27.75 5.31
CA GLN A 82 -3.85 -28.06 6.68
C GLN A 82 -4.71 -29.33 6.73
N VAL A 83 -5.51 -29.57 5.70
CA VAL A 83 -6.39 -30.75 5.65
C VAL A 83 -5.71 -31.99 5.06
N THR A 84 -4.56 -31.86 4.39
CA THR A 84 -3.89 -32.97 3.70
C THR A 84 -3.57 -34.13 4.66
N TYR A 85 -3.03 -33.84 5.85
CA TYR A 85 -2.67 -34.90 6.81
C TYR A 85 -3.91 -35.62 7.37
N SER A 86 -4.95 -34.86 7.75
CA SER A 86 -6.11 -35.41 8.46
C SER A 86 -7.15 -36.02 7.52
N VAL A 87 -7.33 -35.45 6.33
CA VAL A 87 -8.41 -35.78 5.39
C VAL A 87 -7.88 -36.31 4.05
N GLY A 88 -6.62 -36.07 3.69
CA GLY A 88 -6.10 -36.41 2.35
C GLY A 88 -6.22 -37.89 1.98
N GLN A 89 -6.21 -38.79 2.97
CA GLN A 89 -6.34 -40.24 2.73
C GLN A 89 -7.80 -40.73 2.60
N THR A 90 -8.80 -39.88 2.87
CA THR A 90 -10.22 -40.23 2.75
C THR A 90 -10.76 -40.19 1.33
N MET A 91 -9.92 -39.83 0.37
CA MET A 91 -10.25 -39.81 -1.05
C MET A 91 -9.23 -40.62 -1.84
N PRO A 92 -9.54 -41.04 -3.07
CA PRO A 92 -8.57 -41.70 -3.94
C PRO A 92 -7.30 -40.87 -4.09
N ILE A 93 -6.13 -41.52 -4.04
CA ILE A 93 -4.83 -40.83 -4.07
C ILE A 93 -4.70 -39.92 -5.29
N VAL A 94 -5.07 -40.42 -6.48
CA VAL A 94 -4.97 -39.64 -7.72
C VAL A 94 -5.81 -38.36 -7.62
N LEU A 95 -7.04 -38.45 -7.10
CA LEU A 95 -7.91 -37.28 -6.90
C LEU A 95 -7.31 -36.27 -5.91
N ALA A 96 -6.67 -36.72 -4.83
CA ALA A 96 -6.00 -35.83 -3.89
C ALA A 96 -4.87 -35.04 -4.57
N TYR A 97 -4.09 -35.70 -5.44
CA TYR A 97 -3.04 -35.05 -6.21
C TYR A 97 -3.59 -34.17 -7.35
N ASP A 98 -4.73 -34.51 -7.96
CA ASP A 98 -5.43 -33.64 -8.93
C ASP A 98 -5.83 -32.32 -8.26
N ILE A 99 -6.45 -32.39 -7.08
CA ILE A 99 -6.82 -31.20 -6.30
C ILE A 99 -5.56 -30.38 -5.98
N GLN A 100 -4.49 -31.00 -5.50
CA GLN A 100 -3.24 -30.31 -5.24
C GLN A 100 -2.67 -29.65 -6.51
N TYR A 101 -2.71 -30.35 -7.65
CA TYR A 101 -2.21 -29.86 -8.92
C TYR A 101 -2.94 -28.59 -9.36
N PHE A 102 -4.28 -28.57 -9.31
CA PHE A 102 -5.05 -27.38 -9.70
C PHE A 102 -4.88 -26.21 -8.73
N PHE A 103 -4.82 -26.46 -7.42
CA PHE A 103 -4.58 -25.36 -6.48
C PHE A 103 -3.19 -24.76 -6.63
N MET A 104 -2.17 -25.59 -6.81
CA MET A 104 -0.80 -25.13 -7.05
C MET A 104 -0.63 -24.50 -8.45
N GLY A 105 -1.35 -24.99 -9.46
CA GLY A 105 -1.26 -24.52 -10.85
C GLY A 105 -2.15 -23.33 -11.19
N ILE A 106 -3.24 -23.11 -10.47
CA ILE A 106 -4.19 -22.02 -10.70
C ILE A 106 -4.19 -21.04 -9.53
N TYR A 107 -4.67 -21.48 -8.35
CA TYR A 107 -4.93 -20.58 -7.22
C TYR A 107 -3.67 -19.87 -6.76
N TYR A 108 -2.57 -20.61 -6.60
CA TYR A 108 -1.30 -20.04 -6.17
C TYR A 108 -0.75 -18.97 -7.14
N PRO A 109 -0.52 -19.25 -8.43
CA PRO A 109 0.02 -18.25 -9.36
C PRO A 109 -0.95 -17.09 -9.62
N LEU A 110 -2.27 -17.32 -9.63
CA LEU A 110 -3.24 -16.23 -9.73
C LEU A 110 -3.20 -15.33 -8.49
N GLY A 111 -3.09 -15.92 -7.29
CA GLY A 111 -2.92 -15.20 -6.04
C GLY A 111 -1.67 -14.32 -6.06
N MET A 112 -0.54 -14.87 -6.49
CA MET A 112 0.71 -14.12 -6.67
C MET A 112 0.56 -13.00 -7.70
N ALA A 113 -0.07 -13.27 -8.86
CA ALA A 113 -0.29 -12.27 -9.91
C ALA A 113 -1.13 -11.08 -9.42
N LEU A 114 -2.21 -11.33 -8.67
CA LEU A 114 -3.04 -10.29 -8.07
C LEU A 114 -2.29 -9.48 -7.00
N PHE A 115 -1.46 -10.13 -6.18
CA PHE A 115 -0.59 -9.45 -5.23
C PHE A 115 0.40 -8.52 -5.93
N HIS A 116 0.99 -8.97 -7.03
CA HIS A 116 1.89 -8.15 -7.85
C HIS A 116 1.17 -6.96 -8.50
N ALA A 117 -0.03 -7.19 -9.04
CA ALA A 117 -0.87 -6.12 -9.58
C ALA A 117 -1.11 -5.02 -8.54
N SER A 118 -1.45 -5.41 -7.31
CA SER A 118 -1.65 -4.48 -6.19
C SER A 118 -0.38 -3.66 -5.88
N ASN A 119 0.78 -4.31 -5.80
CA ASN A 119 2.05 -3.63 -5.51
C ASN A 119 2.55 -2.72 -6.65
N LEU A 120 2.38 -3.13 -7.92
CA LEU A 120 2.74 -2.31 -9.07
C LEU A 120 1.91 -1.02 -9.13
N ARG A 121 0.61 -1.12 -8.83
CA ARG A 121 -0.28 0.04 -8.75
C ARG A 121 0.16 1.00 -7.64
N PHE A 122 0.51 0.48 -6.46
CA PHE A 122 1.02 1.32 -5.37
C PHE A 122 2.31 2.04 -5.77
N LEU A 123 3.25 1.33 -6.40
CA LEU A 123 4.51 1.92 -6.87
C LEU A 123 4.26 3.03 -7.90
N HIS A 124 3.24 2.90 -8.73
CA HIS A 124 2.84 3.96 -9.65
C HIS A 124 2.33 5.20 -8.90
N VAL A 125 1.40 5.04 -7.96
CA VAL A 125 0.91 6.14 -7.11
C VAL A 125 2.05 6.85 -6.37
N ALA A 126 2.98 6.07 -5.81
CA ALA A 126 4.14 6.60 -5.11
C ALA A 126 5.08 7.40 -6.02
N ARG A 127 5.14 7.11 -7.33
CA ARG A 127 5.91 7.90 -8.29
C ARG A 127 5.21 9.22 -8.63
N LEU A 128 3.90 9.18 -8.85
CA LEU A 128 3.13 10.37 -9.17
C LEU A 128 3.18 11.38 -8.01
N GLN A 129 3.09 10.91 -6.76
CA GLN A 129 3.20 11.78 -5.58
C GLN A 129 4.54 12.51 -5.45
N ARG A 130 5.63 12.02 -6.07
CA ARG A 130 6.94 12.70 -6.04
C ARG A 130 6.91 14.09 -6.68
N GLN A 131 5.99 14.33 -7.61
CA GLN A 131 5.88 15.62 -8.31
C GLN A 131 5.58 16.79 -7.36
N PHE A 132 4.99 16.51 -6.20
CA PHE A 132 4.70 17.52 -5.18
C PHE A 132 5.93 17.89 -4.34
N ALA A 133 6.98 17.06 -4.28
CA ALA A 133 8.24 17.37 -3.57
C ALA A 133 9.28 17.99 -4.50
N HIS A 134 9.44 17.40 -5.68
CA HIS A 134 10.38 17.85 -6.69
C HIS A 134 9.60 17.97 -8.00
N PRO A 135 9.22 19.18 -8.44
CA PRO A 135 8.80 19.38 -9.80
C PRO A 135 10.03 19.14 -10.67
N GLU A 136 10.27 17.88 -11.06
CA GLU A 136 11.23 17.59 -12.11
C GLU A 136 10.77 18.41 -13.34
N PRO A 137 11.68 19.14 -14.01
CA PRO A 137 11.36 19.69 -15.31
C PRO A 137 11.07 18.48 -16.19
N ARG A 138 9.78 18.16 -16.40
CA ARG A 138 9.38 17.14 -17.36
C ARG A 138 10.10 17.50 -18.64
N ALA A 139 10.96 16.58 -19.09
CA ALA A 139 11.72 16.79 -20.31
C ALA A 139 10.73 17.27 -21.35
N GLN A 140 11.02 18.46 -21.89
CA GLN A 140 10.24 19.15 -22.89
C GLN A 140 10.22 18.29 -24.15
N GLU A 141 9.40 17.24 -24.16
CA GLU A 141 9.10 16.50 -25.38
C GLU A 141 8.39 17.50 -26.29
N GLN A 142 9.11 17.93 -27.32
CA GLN A 142 8.65 18.82 -28.36
C GLN A 142 7.28 18.37 -28.87
N ARG A 143 6.21 19.02 -28.37
CA ARG A 143 4.85 18.84 -28.84
C ARG A 143 4.75 19.37 -30.27
N TYR A 144 4.86 18.45 -31.23
CA TYR A 144 4.44 18.66 -32.60
C TYR A 144 2.96 19.10 -32.61
N HIS A 145 2.72 20.31 -33.12
CA HIS A 145 1.37 20.84 -33.34
C HIS A 145 0.73 20.15 -34.55
N GLY A 146 -0.33 19.36 -34.32
CA GLY A 146 -1.13 18.81 -35.40
C GLY A 146 -2.41 18.12 -34.91
N ILE A 147 -3.54 18.46 -35.55
CA ILE A 147 -4.87 17.89 -35.28
C ILE A 147 -4.87 16.35 -35.38
N LYS A 148 -3.98 15.77 -36.19
CA LYS A 148 -3.77 14.31 -36.31
C LYS A 148 -3.09 13.70 -35.07
N ALA A 149 -2.19 14.41 -34.39
CA ALA A 149 -1.57 13.96 -33.14
C ALA A 149 -2.57 13.99 -31.97
N MET A 150 -3.51 14.94 -31.97
CA MET A 150 -4.59 15.02 -30.98
C MET A 150 -5.55 13.82 -31.08
N LEU A 151 -5.91 13.40 -32.30
CA LEU A 151 -6.75 12.21 -32.52
C LEU A 151 -5.99 10.91 -32.19
N GLN A 152 -4.68 10.89 -32.45
CA GLN A 152 -3.82 9.73 -32.18
C GLN A 152 -3.49 9.58 -30.69
N CYS A 153 -3.35 10.67 -29.93
CA CYS A 153 -3.32 10.66 -28.46
C CYS A 153 -4.66 10.23 -27.86
N ARG A 154 -5.80 10.65 -28.46
CA ARG A 154 -7.14 10.25 -27.99
C ARG A 154 -7.38 8.73 -28.10
N ARG A 155 -6.80 8.06 -29.10
CA ARG A 155 -6.90 6.60 -29.29
C ARG A 155 -5.77 5.81 -28.61
N ARG A 156 -4.64 6.47 -28.30
CA ARG A 156 -3.47 5.92 -27.61
C ARG A 156 -3.49 6.26 -26.11
N ASN A 157 -4.69 6.36 -25.55
CA ASN A 157 -4.93 6.74 -24.16
C ASN A 157 -5.27 5.52 -23.27
N TRP A 158 -4.58 4.40 -23.49
CA TRP A 158 -4.67 3.29 -22.55
C TRP A 158 -3.67 3.55 -21.43
N GLY A 159 -4.19 3.89 -20.25
CA GLY A 159 -3.38 4.21 -19.08
C GLY A 159 -2.34 3.12 -18.83
N TYR A 160 -1.11 3.53 -18.47
CA TYR A 160 0.00 2.62 -18.17
C TYR A 160 -0.43 1.49 -17.21
N THR A 161 -1.25 1.83 -16.21
CA THR A 161 -1.86 0.89 -15.26
C THR A 161 -2.84 -0.07 -15.92
N ALA A 162 -3.79 0.41 -16.74
CA ALA A 162 -4.75 -0.44 -17.45
C ALA A 162 -4.04 -1.44 -18.39
N ARG A 163 -2.99 -0.99 -19.08
CA ARG A 163 -2.17 -1.87 -19.94
C ARG A 163 -1.45 -2.94 -19.13
N ILE A 164 -0.87 -2.60 -17.97
CA ILE A 164 -0.23 -3.59 -17.10
C ILE A 164 -1.25 -4.59 -16.56
N MET A 165 -2.41 -4.11 -16.10
CA MET A 165 -3.48 -4.97 -15.60
C MET A 165 -4.01 -5.92 -16.69
N LEU A 166 -4.14 -5.44 -17.93
CA LEU A 166 -4.49 -6.27 -19.08
C LEU A 166 -3.46 -7.40 -19.29
N TRP A 167 -2.16 -7.07 -19.30
CA TRP A 167 -1.12 -8.09 -19.47
C TRP A 167 -1.09 -9.11 -18.32
N ILE A 168 -1.30 -8.66 -17.08
CA ILE A 168 -1.44 -9.56 -15.93
C ILE A 168 -2.66 -10.47 -16.12
N GLY A 169 -3.80 -9.92 -16.54
CA GLY A 169 -5.02 -10.70 -16.80
C GLY A 169 -4.85 -11.72 -17.93
N VAL A 170 -4.21 -11.34 -19.04
CA VAL A 170 -3.86 -12.26 -20.14
C VAL A 170 -2.94 -13.37 -19.64
N GLY A 171 -1.94 -13.04 -18.81
CA GLY A 171 -1.05 -14.01 -18.17
C GLY A 171 -1.79 -15.00 -17.26
N MET A 172 -2.76 -14.52 -16.47
CA MET A 172 -3.60 -15.39 -15.62
C MET A 172 -4.45 -16.36 -16.45
N ILE A 173 -5.04 -15.89 -17.56
CA ILE A 173 -5.81 -16.74 -18.49
C ILE A 173 -4.90 -17.79 -19.13
N PHE A 174 -3.73 -17.36 -19.63
CA PHE A 174 -2.74 -18.27 -20.20
C PHE A 174 -2.29 -19.33 -19.19
N GLN A 175 -2.06 -18.95 -17.93
CA GLN A 175 -1.71 -19.88 -16.86
C GLN A 175 -2.79 -20.95 -16.66
N ILE A 176 -4.07 -20.58 -16.60
CA ILE A 176 -5.19 -21.53 -16.47
C ILE A 176 -5.19 -22.52 -17.63
N PHE A 177 -5.11 -22.03 -18.87
CA PHE A 177 -5.08 -22.89 -20.05
C PHE A 177 -3.88 -23.83 -20.07
N LEU A 178 -2.70 -23.32 -19.69
CA LEU A 178 -1.48 -24.12 -19.60
C LEU A 178 -1.62 -25.24 -18.57
N THR A 179 -2.14 -24.95 -17.37
CA THR A 179 -2.37 -25.96 -16.33
C THR A 179 -3.34 -27.04 -16.79
N ILE A 180 -4.47 -26.68 -17.42
CA ILE A 180 -5.45 -27.66 -17.92
C ILE A 180 -4.85 -28.50 -19.05
N ALA A 181 -4.16 -27.87 -20.01
CA ALA A 181 -3.55 -28.58 -21.13
C ALA A 181 -2.48 -29.59 -20.67
N MET A 182 -1.66 -29.22 -19.68
CA MET A 182 -0.66 -30.11 -19.10
C MET A 182 -1.28 -31.28 -18.34
N TRP A 183 -2.34 -31.03 -17.58
CA TRP A 183 -3.06 -32.09 -16.87
C TRP A 183 -3.64 -33.12 -17.85
N LEU A 184 -4.31 -32.65 -18.93
CA LEU A 184 -4.83 -33.52 -19.99
C LEU A 184 -3.72 -34.29 -20.73
N ALA A 185 -2.55 -33.68 -20.91
CA ALA A 185 -1.41 -34.31 -21.57
C ALA A 185 -0.69 -35.34 -20.69
N CYS A 186 -0.86 -35.29 -19.36
CA CYS A 186 -0.14 -36.13 -18.41
C CYS A 186 -0.93 -37.40 -18.08
N GLN A 187 -0.44 -38.55 -18.58
CA GLN A 187 -1.09 -39.85 -18.40
C GLN A 187 -1.06 -40.34 -16.93
N LYS A 188 -0.30 -39.69 -16.03
CA LYS A 188 -0.31 -40.02 -14.59
C LYS A 188 -1.69 -39.87 -13.97
N TYR A 189 -2.40 -38.80 -14.31
CA TYR A 189 -3.72 -38.48 -13.78
C TYR A 189 -4.83 -39.28 -14.49
N HIS A 190 -4.57 -39.70 -15.73
CA HIS A 190 -5.52 -40.42 -16.57
C HIS A 190 -4.88 -41.68 -17.16
N PRO A 191 -5.12 -42.88 -16.62
CA PRO A 191 -4.49 -44.09 -17.16
C PRO A 191 -4.92 -44.39 -18.61
N THR A 192 -6.06 -43.86 -19.07
CA THR A 192 -6.65 -44.15 -20.38
C THR A 192 -6.20 -43.23 -21.52
N PHE A 193 -5.69 -42.02 -21.25
CA PHE A 193 -5.26 -41.08 -22.29
C PHE A 193 -4.15 -40.14 -21.80
N GLY A 194 -3.37 -39.59 -22.74
CA GLY A 194 -2.25 -38.71 -22.45
C GLY A 194 -1.07 -38.99 -23.39
N LEU A 195 0.04 -38.27 -23.18
CA LEU A 195 1.25 -38.45 -23.98
C LEU A 195 2.01 -39.71 -23.52
N PRO A 196 2.39 -40.61 -24.45
CA PRO A 196 3.21 -41.78 -24.13
C PRO A 196 4.51 -41.39 -23.42
N GLY A 197 4.90 -42.14 -22.39
CA GLY A 197 6.09 -41.85 -21.58
C GLY A 197 5.86 -40.93 -20.37
N THR A 198 4.64 -40.44 -20.18
CA THR A 198 4.21 -39.70 -18.99
C THR A 198 3.48 -40.57 -17.97
N GLN A 199 3.51 -41.90 -18.11
CA GLN A 199 2.89 -42.81 -17.15
C GLN A 199 3.68 -42.88 -15.84
N VAL A 200 3.03 -43.40 -14.80
CA VAL A 200 3.68 -43.72 -13.53
C VAL A 200 4.66 -44.88 -13.71
N LYS A 201 5.88 -44.73 -13.22
CA LYS A 201 7.00 -45.66 -13.44
C LYS A 201 7.26 -46.61 -12.26
N GLY A 202 6.75 -46.29 -11.07
CA GLY A 202 6.99 -47.08 -9.84
C GLY A 202 6.30 -48.46 -9.87
N SER A 203 6.99 -49.49 -9.38
CA SER A 203 6.43 -50.84 -9.28
C SER A 203 5.69 -51.06 -7.95
N THR A 204 6.08 -50.33 -6.91
CA THR A 204 5.45 -50.39 -5.58
C THR A 204 4.55 -49.17 -5.34
N VAL A 205 3.50 -49.31 -4.52
CA VAL A 205 2.58 -48.20 -4.18
C VAL A 205 3.33 -46.96 -3.62
N PRO A 206 4.30 -47.09 -2.69
CA PRO A 206 5.05 -45.93 -2.20
C PRO A 206 5.87 -45.23 -3.29
N GLU A 207 6.48 -45.98 -4.22
CA GLU A 207 7.20 -45.39 -5.36
C GLU A 207 6.25 -44.72 -6.34
N GLN A 208 5.07 -45.31 -6.60
CA GLN A 208 4.04 -44.72 -7.43
C GLN A 208 3.52 -43.39 -6.84
N VAL A 209 3.32 -43.32 -5.53
CA VAL A 209 2.94 -42.07 -4.84
C VAL A 209 4.04 -41.02 -4.96
N ALA A 210 5.31 -41.42 -4.81
CA ALA A 210 6.44 -40.50 -4.97
C ALA A 210 6.56 -39.98 -6.42
N ASP A 211 6.31 -40.83 -7.41
CA ASP A 211 6.33 -40.45 -8.83
C ASP A 211 5.11 -39.62 -9.25
N LEU A 212 3.96 -39.79 -8.59
CA LEU A 212 2.78 -38.95 -8.78
C LEU A 212 3.01 -37.51 -8.28
N GLY A 213 3.77 -37.35 -7.19
CA GLY A 213 4.14 -36.05 -6.64
C GLY A 213 5.33 -35.35 -7.32
N ARG A 214 5.94 -35.97 -8.34
CA ARG A 214 7.16 -35.46 -8.99
C ARG A 214 7.04 -35.54 -10.50
N GLY A 215 7.37 -34.47 -11.21
CA GLY A 215 7.50 -34.54 -12.66
C GLY A 215 7.53 -33.20 -13.35
N TRP A 216 7.61 -33.27 -14.68
CA TRP A 216 7.68 -32.10 -15.55
C TRP A 216 6.36 -31.33 -15.59
N GLU A 217 5.24 -31.99 -15.26
CA GLU A 217 3.90 -31.42 -15.20
C GLU A 217 3.79 -30.26 -14.20
N TRP A 218 4.66 -30.24 -13.18
CA TRP A 218 4.75 -29.17 -12.18
C TRP A 218 5.63 -28.00 -12.62
N TRP A 219 6.38 -28.15 -13.71
CA TRP A 219 7.44 -27.21 -14.09
C TRP A 219 6.92 -25.82 -14.39
N PRO A 220 5.80 -25.60 -15.10
CA PRO A 220 5.36 -24.24 -15.37
C PRO A 220 4.99 -23.46 -14.11
N SER A 221 4.32 -24.11 -13.14
CA SER A 221 4.00 -23.49 -11.85
C SER A 221 5.27 -23.17 -11.04
N LEU A 222 6.23 -24.10 -11.02
CA LEU A 222 7.50 -23.94 -10.28
C LEU A 222 8.43 -22.92 -10.93
N LEU A 223 8.59 -22.95 -12.25
CA LEU A 223 9.43 -22.03 -13.02
C LEU A 223 8.90 -20.61 -12.89
N TRP A 224 7.58 -20.43 -13.01
CA TRP A 224 6.97 -19.12 -12.81
C TRP A 224 7.19 -18.61 -11.38
N GLN A 225 7.02 -19.48 -10.39
CA GLN A 225 7.31 -19.11 -9.00
C GLN A 225 8.78 -18.74 -8.77
N LEU A 226 9.71 -19.45 -9.41
CA LEU A 226 11.14 -19.15 -9.35
C LEU A 226 11.43 -17.77 -9.97
N VAL A 227 10.89 -17.49 -11.15
CA VAL A 227 11.00 -16.17 -11.82
C VAL A 227 10.47 -15.07 -10.92
N TRP A 228 9.30 -15.25 -10.30
CA TRP A 228 8.78 -14.26 -9.36
C TRP A 228 9.69 -14.04 -8.18
N THR A 229 10.11 -15.12 -7.54
CA THR A 229 10.80 -15.08 -6.26
C THR A 229 12.26 -14.61 -6.40
N TRP A 230 12.92 -14.96 -7.51
CA TRP A 230 14.36 -14.75 -7.68
C TRP A 230 14.73 -13.70 -8.73
N ILE A 231 13.76 -13.23 -9.53
CA ILE A 231 13.99 -12.14 -10.49
C ILE A 231 13.13 -10.94 -10.12
N VAL A 232 11.81 -11.12 -10.04
CA VAL A 232 10.89 -10.00 -9.86
C VAL A 232 10.90 -9.45 -8.44
N ALA A 233 10.91 -10.30 -7.42
CA ALA A 233 10.96 -9.90 -6.02
C ALA A 233 12.23 -9.09 -5.69
N PRO A 234 13.46 -9.51 -6.08
CA PRO A 234 14.65 -8.67 -5.95
C PRO A 234 14.54 -7.33 -6.68
N TYR A 235 13.98 -7.32 -7.90
CA TYR A 235 13.73 -6.06 -8.63
C TYR A 235 12.78 -5.13 -7.87
N LEU A 236 11.69 -5.66 -7.29
CA LEU A 236 10.75 -4.88 -6.47
C LEU A 236 11.39 -4.38 -5.18
N ILE A 237 12.21 -5.20 -4.51
CA ILE A 237 12.99 -4.79 -3.34
C ILE A 237 13.93 -3.65 -3.70
N TRP A 238 14.69 -3.78 -4.79
CA TRP A 238 15.61 -2.75 -5.25
C TRP A 238 14.87 -1.44 -5.58
N ARG A 239 13.76 -1.52 -6.31
CA ARG A 239 12.97 -0.34 -6.68
C ARG A 239 12.25 0.30 -5.50
N SER A 240 11.90 -0.47 -4.47
CA SER A 240 11.24 0.02 -3.25
C SER A 240 12.23 0.44 -2.15
N TRP A 241 13.53 0.15 -2.28
CA TRP A 241 14.53 0.39 -1.25
C TRP A 241 14.62 1.86 -0.79
N GLY A 242 14.48 2.79 -1.73
CA GLY A 242 14.50 4.23 -1.47
C GLY A 242 13.18 4.80 -0.95
N ILE A 243 12.09 4.02 -0.93
CA ILE A 243 10.77 4.49 -0.46
C ILE A 243 10.71 4.30 1.05
N ARG A 244 10.38 5.34 1.81
CA ARG A 244 10.25 5.28 3.27
C ARG A 244 8.82 5.63 3.64
N ASP A 245 7.88 4.74 3.40
CA ASP A 245 6.48 5.07 3.63
C ASP A 245 6.04 4.93 5.10
N THR A 246 5.07 5.75 5.50
CA THR A 246 4.43 5.67 6.83
C THR A 246 3.31 4.63 6.88
N MET A 247 2.93 4.09 5.72
CA MET A 247 1.75 3.24 5.54
C MET A 247 2.07 1.74 5.64
N GLY A 248 3.33 1.35 5.88
CA GLY A 248 3.79 -0.04 6.00
C GLY A 248 3.78 -0.87 4.72
N TRP A 249 3.64 -0.23 3.54
CA TRP A 249 3.64 -0.90 2.24
C TRP A 249 5.02 -1.45 1.88
N ARG A 250 6.10 -0.70 2.08
CA ARG A 250 7.46 -1.22 1.84
C ARG A 250 7.73 -2.43 2.72
N THR A 251 7.41 -2.32 4.01
CA THR A 251 7.62 -3.42 4.97
C THR A 251 6.83 -4.66 4.56
N GLN A 252 5.58 -4.50 4.12
CA GLN A 252 4.81 -5.60 3.54
C GLN A 252 5.51 -6.20 2.32
N THR A 253 5.86 -5.37 1.33
CA THR A 253 6.44 -5.86 0.06
C THR A 253 7.74 -6.60 0.31
N LEU A 254 8.62 -6.04 1.15
CA LEU A 254 9.88 -6.67 1.55
C LEU A 254 9.64 -7.97 2.33
N GLY A 255 8.75 -7.95 3.32
CA GLY A 255 8.43 -9.11 4.16
C GLY A 255 7.88 -10.28 3.32
N CYS A 256 6.92 -10.01 2.44
CA CYS A 256 6.38 -10.98 1.50
C CYS A 256 7.46 -11.52 0.55
N CYS A 257 8.25 -10.65 -0.08
CA CYS A 257 9.29 -11.08 -1.01
C CYS A 257 10.34 -11.98 -0.33
N LEU A 258 10.81 -11.59 0.86
CA LEU A 258 11.77 -12.38 1.63
C LEU A 258 11.18 -13.72 2.08
N ALA A 259 9.93 -13.72 2.54
CA ALA A 259 9.24 -14.94 2.94
C ALA A 259 9.04 -15.92 1.78
N SER A 260 8.94 -15.45 0.53
CA SER A 260 8.83 -16.34 -0.63
C SER A 260 10.15 -17.00 -1.03
N LEU A 261 11.32 -16.44 -0.67
CA LEU A 261 12.64 -16.93 -1.15
C LEU A 261 12.87 -18.43 -0.88
N HIS A 262 12.45 -18.91 0.29
CA HIS A 262 12.64 -20.31 0.69
C HIS A 262 11.63 -21.28 0.06
N ALA A 263 10.50 -20.80 -0.45
CA ALA A 263 9.34 -21.64 -0.80
C ALA A 263 9.69 -22.72 -1.85
N VAL A 264 10.22 -22.32 -3.01
CA VAL A 264 10.59 -23.26 -4.09
C VAL A 264 11.79 -24.13 -3.70
N PRO A 265 12.91 -23.58 -3.18
CA PRO A 265 14.03 -24.41 -2.74
C PRO A 265 13.62 -25.48 -1.72
N MET A 266 12.86 -25.11 -0.69
CA MET A 266 12.43 -26.05 0.34
C MET A 266 11.43 -27.08 -0.18
N PHE A 267 10.52 -26.68 -1.08
CA PHE A 267 9.64 -27.62 -1.77
C PHE A 267 10.44 -28.68 -2.55
N LEU A 268 11.45 -28.26 -3.32
CA LEU A 268 12.29 -29.17 -4.09
C LEU A 268 13.11 -30.09 -3.18
N ILE A 269 13.72 -29.56 -2.12
CA ILE A 269 14.47 -30.35 -1.14
C ILE A 269 13.55 -31.39 -0.49
N ALA A 270 12.38 -30.98 0.01
CA ALA A 270 11.43 -31.89 0.62
C ALA A 270 10.88 -32.93 -0.36
N SER A 271 10.74 -32.57 -1.64
CA SER A 271 10.23 -33.47 -2.68
C SER A 271 11.27 -34.49 -3.12
N TYR A 272 12.56 -34.15 -3.21
CA TYR A 272 13.60 -35.00 -3.82
C TYR A 272 14.61 -35.58 -2.83
N ALA A 273 14.85 -34.95 -1.68
CA ALA A 273 15.83 -35.42 -0.71
C ALA A 273 15.27 -36.57 0.17
N PRO A 274 15.88 -37.77 0.17
CA PRO A 274 15.38 -38.91 0.96
C PRO A 274 15.33 -38.64 2.47
N ALA A 275 16.24 -37.79 2.98
CA ALA A 275 16.29 -37.42 4.40
C ALA A 275 14.98 -36.78 4.91
N PHE A 276 14.22 -36.14 4.02
CA PHE A 276 12.95 -35.49 4.36
C PHE A 276 11.76 -36.45 4.47
N GLN A 277 11.90 -37.73 4.11
CA GLN A 277 10.79 -38.70 4.19
C GLN A 277 10.16 -38.78 5.59
N LYS A 278 10.98 -38.70 6.65
CA LYS A 278 10.51 -38.69 8.05
C LYS A 278 9.66 -37.46 8.37
N VAL A 279 10.01 -36.31 7.78
CA VAL A 279 9.28 -35.05 7.93
C VAL A 279 8.01 -35.09 7.10
N ASN A 280 8.09 -35.55 5.86
CA ASN A 280 6.99 -35.65 4.91
C ASN A 280 5.83 -36.53 5.39
N ALA A 281 6.08 -37.45 6.32
CA ALA A 281 5.04 -38.23 6.99
C ALA A 281 4.03 -37.36 7.74
N TYR A 282 4.45 -36.19 8.25
CA TYR A 282 3.61 -35.28 9.03
C TYR A 282 3.45 -33.90 8.37
N TYR A 283 4.44 -33.49 7.56
CA TYR A 283 4.56 -32.16 6.99
C TYR A 283 4.84 -32.29 5.48
N ALA A 284 3.79 -32.26 4.67
CA ALA A 284 3.90 -32.50 3.23
C ALA A 284 4.85 -31.49 2.54
N PRO A 285 5.56 -31.87 1.46
CA PRO A 285 6.49 -30.98 0.77
C PRO A 285 5.91 -29.62 0.37
N SER A 286 4.64 -29.57 -0.01
CA SER A 286 3.96 -28.32 -0.37
C SER A 286 3.80 -27.37 0.81
N GLN A 287 3.77 -27.83 2.06
CA GLN A 287 3.64 -26.98 3.26
C GLN A 287 4.75 -25.94 3.39
N TRP A 288 5.94 -26.20 2.85
CA TRP A 288 7.03 -25.21 2.76
C TRP A 288 6.65 -23.97 1.92
N ILE A 289 5.82 -24.14 0.89
CA ILE A 289 5.26 -23.01 0.12
C ILE A 289 4.21 -22.29 0.96
N HIS A 290 3.35 -23.04 1.65
CA HIS A 290 2.27 -22.49 2.47
C HIS A 290 2.78 -21.65 3.66
N LEU A 291 3.98 -21.93 4.18
CA LEU A 291 4.61 -21.07 5.19
C LEU A 291 4.77 -19.63 4.68
N SER A 292 5.15 -19.45 3.41
CA SER A 292 5.24 -18.13 2.80
C SER A 292 3.87 -17.45 2.68
N ILE A 293 2.80 -18.21 2.39
CA ILE A 293 1.43 -17.69 2.29
C ILE A 293 0.94 -17.13 3.62
N MET A 294 1.22 -17.83 4.73
CA MET A 294 0.89 -17.33 6.07
C MET A 294 1.53 -15.96 6.35
N VAL A 295 2.77 -15.76 5.89
CA VAL A 295 3.45 -14.47 6.00
C VAL A 295 2.80 -13.40 5.10
N PHE A 296 2.33 -13.78 3.90
CA PHE A 296 1.57 -12.86 3.05
C PHE A 296 0.29 -12.39 3.75
N GLU A 297 -0.46 -13.29 4.36
CA GLU A 297 -1.67 -12.96 5.10
C GLU A 297 -1.38 -12.00 6.27
N ILE A 298 -0.28 -12.23 6.99
CA ILE A 298 0.14 -11.33 8.07
C ILE A 298 0.40 -9.91 7.56
N PHE A 299 1.22 -9.77 6.52
CA PHE A 299 1.62 -8.46 6.03
C PHE A 299 0.52 -7.73 5.24
N THR A 300 -0.39 -8.47 4.61
CA THR A 300 -1.46 -7.89 3.76
C THR A 300 -2.77 -7.64 4.50
N VAL A 301 -3.04 -8.37 5.58
CA VAL A 301 -4.29 -8.26 6.36
C VAL A 301 -4.04 -7.65 7.72
N PHE A 302 -3.16 -8.25 8.54
CA PHE A 302 -2.99 -7.82 9.94
C PHE A 302 -2.18 -6.54 10.07
N VAL A 303 -1.13 -6.33 9.27
CA VAL A 303 -0.36 -5.08 9.32
C VAL A 303 -1.23 -3.86 8.99
N PRO A 304 -2.03 -3.84 7.91
CA PRO A 304 -2.94 -2.73 7.65
C PRO A 304 -4.00 -2.54 8.73
N ALA A 305 -4.56 -3.63 9.28
CA ALA A 305 -5.52 -3.55 10.38
C ALA A 305 -4.90 -2.88 11.63
N TYR A 306 -3.68 -3.29 11.99
CA TYR A 306 -2.92 -2.69 13.07
C TYR A 306 -2.65 -1.19 12.83
N LEU A 307 -2.27 -0.81 11.60
CA LEU A 307 -2.03 0.58 11.25
C LEU A 307 -3.28 1.45 11.35
N VAL A 308 -4.46 0.92 11.03
CA VAL A 308 -5.74 1.60 11.22
C VAL A 308 -5.99 1.84 12.72
N ILE A 309 -5.84 0.82 13.56
CA ILE A 309 -6.03 0.95 15.02
C ILE A 309 -5.05 1.99 15.59
N ARG A 310 -3.78 1.91 15.17
CA ARG A 310 -2.76 2.90 15.56
C ARG A 310 -3.13 4.30 15.10
N SER A 311 -3.68 4.47 13.90
CA SER A 311 -4.11 5.78 13.39
C SER A 311 -5.20 6.40 14.25
N TRP A 312 -6.16 5.60 14.73
CA TRP A 312 -7.20 6.08 15.65
C TRP A 312 -6.63 6.51 16.99
N ALA A 313 -5.67 5.75 17.54
CA ALA A 313 -5.00 6.14 18.77
C ALA A 313 -4.22 7.46 18.63
N VAL A 314 -3.64 7.72 17.46
CA VAL A 314 -2.96 8.99 17.16
C VAL A 314 -3.96 10.13 16.99
N VAL A 315 -5.03 9.94 16.23
CA VAL A 315 -6.10 10.96 16.05
C VAL A 315 -6.70 11.34 17.40
N ARG A 316 -6.97 10.37 18.27
CA ARG A 316 -7.46 10.61 19.62
C ARG A 316 -6.49 11.49 20.43
N ARG A 317 -5.19 11.20 20.39
CA ARG A 317 -4.16 12.02 21.05
C ARG A 317 -4.11 13.46 20.52
N VAL A 318 -4.20 13.66 19.21
CA VAL A 318 -4.25 15.01 18.61
C VAL A 318 -5.47 15.79 19.09
N HIS A 319 -6.63 15.14 19.18
CA HIS A 319 -7.83 15.77 19.72
C HIS A 319 -7.69 16.15 21.19
N ASP A 320 -7.14 15.25 22.00
CA ASP A 320 -6.93 15.48 23.43
C ASP A 320 -5.92 16.63 23.66
N SER A 321 -4.82 16.66 22.91
CA SER A 321 -3.82 17.75 22.94
C SER A 321 -4.43 19.10 22.53
N ASN A 322 -5.13 19.17 21.39
CA ASN A 322 -5.76 20.42 20.96
C ASN A 322 -6.77 20.95 21.98
N ARG A 323 -7.58 20.06 22.58
CA ARG A 323 -8.54 20.45 23.63
C ARG A 323 -7.85 20.98 24.88
N ARG A 324 -6.74 20.35 25.31
CA ARG A 324 -5.92 20.85 26.43
C ARG A 324 -5.34 22.22 26.12
N TRP A 325 -4.87 22.44 24.89
CA TRP A 325 -4.34 23.73 24.46
C TRP A 325 -5.41 24.83 24.48
N GLU A 326 -6.59 24.56 23.90
CA GLU A 326 -7.71 25.52 23.89
C GLU A 326 -8.15 25.90 25.32
N THR A 327 -8.30 24.92 26.21
CA THR A 327 -8.67 25.19 27.60
C THR A 327 -7.60 25.95 28.38
N THR A 328 -6.31 25.69 28.11
CA THR A 328 -5.20 26.44 28.71
C THR A 328 -5.18 27.87 28.20
N SER A 329 -5.31 28.08 26.89
CA SER A 329 -5.36 29.40 26.28
C SER A 329 -6.57 30.22 26.76
N MET A 330 -7.74 29.60 26.92
CA MET A 330 -8.93 30.26 27.49
C MET A 330 -8.72 30.66 28.96
N LYS A 331 -8.11 29.80 29.78
CA LYS A 331 -7.79 30.12 31.18
C LYS A 331 -6.76 31.27 31.29
N SER A 332 -5.77 31.29 30.40
CA SER A 332 -4.77 32.37 30.33
C SER A 332 -5.35 33.70 29.86
N SER A 333 -6.47 33.71 29.13
CA SER A 333 -7.14 34.95 28.68
C SER A 333 -7.97 35.67 29.76
N THR A 334 -8.20 35.03 30.91
CA THR A 334 -8.87 35.62 32.09
C THR A 334 -7.91 36.15 33.16
N SER A 335 -6.60 36.15 32.89
CA SER A 335 -5.59 36.63 33.82
C SER A 335 -4.64 37.56 33.07
N ALA A 336 -4.79 38.87 33.28
CA ALA A 336 -3.83 39.86 32.82
C ALA A 336 -2.42 39.49 33.31
N ASP A 337 -1.49 39.49 32.37
CA ASP A 337 -0.02 39.51 32.47
C ASP A 337 0.70 38.77 33.62
N SER A 338 1.67 37.95 33.19
CA SER A 338 2.83 37.48 33.97
C SER A 338 2.63 36.30 34.93
N SER A 339 2.47 35.08 34.41
CA SER A 339 2.72 33.86 35.22
C SER A 339 3.09 32.58 34.47
N THR A 340 3.33 32.59 33.15
CA THR A 340 3.73 31.36 32.41
C THR A 340 5.13 30.85 32.75
N LEU A 341 5.99 31.68 33.35
CA LEU A 341 7.35 31.29 33.74
C LEU A 341 7.42 30.60 35.12
N ALA A 342 6.44 30.85 36.00
CA ALA A 342 6.48 30.38 37.40
C ALA A 342 5.95 28.93 37.57
N ASP A 343 5.05 28.49 36.69
CA ASP A 343 4.55 27.11 36.70
C ASP A 343 5.56 26.09 36.14
N LEU A 344 6.50 26.53 35.31
CA LEU A 344 7.57 25.67 34.78
C LEU A 344 8.66 25.39 35.82
N THR A 345 8.93 26.32 36.73
CA THR A 345 9.96 26.15 37.77
C THR A 345 9.51 25.26 38.94
N SER A 346 8.21 25.20 39.24
CA SER A 346 7.69 24.39 40.36
C SER A 346 7.61 22.89 40.04
N PHE A 347 7.51 22.52 38.76
CA PHE A 347 7.54 21.13 38.29
C PHE A 347 8.95 20.53 38.27
N TYR A 348 10.00 21.37 38.25
CA TYR A 348 11.40 20.91 38.17
C TYR A 348 11.95 20.35 39.49
N SER A 349 11.25 20.50 40.61
CA SER A 349 11.81 20.25 41.94
C SER A 349 11.40 18.95 42.64
N ASN A 350 10.41 18.19 42.13
CA ASN A 350 9.94 17.00 42.85
C ASN A 350 10.02 15.71 42.01
N SER A 351 11.03 14.91 42.38
CA SER A 351 11.18 13.44 42.30
C SER A 351 10.77 12.68 41.01
N VAL A 352 11.75 12.01 40.40
CA VAL A 352 11.75 10.60 39.89
C VAL A 352 12.93 10.38 38.91
N SER A 353 13.51 9.18 38.97
CA SER A 353 14.69 8.66 38.24
C SER A 353 14.87 9.13 36.79
N GLU A 354 16.13 9.44 36.42
CA GLU A 354 16.59 9.97 35.12
C GLU A 354 16.14 9.20 33.87
N LYS A 355 15.86 7.90 33.98
CA LYS A 355 15.46 7.08 32.83
C LYS A 355 14.00 7.33 32.38
N ASN A 356 13.13 7.80 33.28
CA ASN A 356 11.75 8.17 32.96
C ASN A 356 11.60 9.65 32.54
N ARG A 357 12.62 10.49 32.78
CA ARG A 357 12.56 11.92 32.43
C ARG A 357 12.57 12.18 30.92
N LEU A 358 13.31 11.37 30.15
CA LEU A 358 13.38 11.54 28.70
C LEU A 358 12.06 11.15 28.02
N ASP A 359 11.41 10.06 28.44
CA ASP A 359 10.12 9.64 27.88
C ASP A 359 8.99 10.59 28.28
N LEU A 360 8.96 11.08 29.52
CA LEU A 360 7.92 12.01 29.99
C LEU A 360 8.05 13.40 29.36
N LEU A 361 9.28 13.93 29.24
CA LEU A 361 9.54 15.20 28.55
C LEU A 361 9.27 15.09 27.03
N ASP A 362 9.52 13.93 26.42
CA ASP A 362 9.24 13.69 24.99
C ASP A 362 7.72 13.58 24.72
N GLU A 363 6.95 13.04 25.67
CA GLU A 363 5.47 12.98 25.60
C GLU A 363 4.83 14.36 25.80
N ASP A 364 5.29 15.17 26.78
CA ASP A 364 4.81 16.55 26.95
C ASP A 364 5.18 17.45 25.76
N LEU A 365 6.38 17.28 25.19
CA LEU A 365 6.78 17.93 23.95
C LEU A 365 5.93 17.45 22.76
N SER A 366 5.46 16.19 22.78
CA SER A 366 4.51 15.63 21.81
C SER A 366 3.23 16.41 21.81
N ASP A 367 2.65 16.53 22.98
CA ASP A 367 1.35 17.16 23.11
C ASP A 367 1.43 18.63 22.69
N ARG A 368 2.54 19.33 22.95
CA ARG A 368 2.71 20.72 22.52
C ARG A 368 2.85 20.88 21.00
N LEU A 369 3.53 19.95 20.31
CA LEU A 369 3.69 20.00 18.85
C LEU A 369 2.47 19.50 18.08
N LEU A 370 1.59 18.68 18.68
CA LEU A 370 0.38 18.13 18.03
C LEU A 370 -0.79 19.13 17.97
N THR A 371 -0.50 20.43 17.90
CA THR A 371 -1.49 21.52 17.94
C THR A 371 -1.71 22.18 16.58
N MET A 372 -2.89 22.76 16.34
CA MET A 372 -3.19 23.53 15.11
C MET A 372 -2.25 24.74 14.95
N THR A 373 -1.87 25.40 16.03
CA THR A 373 -0.97 26.56 16.03
C THR A 373 0.43 26.19 15.54
N ALA A 374 0.97 25.05 15.97
CA ALA A 374 2.25 24.55 15.50
C ALA A 374 2.22 24.22 14.00
N LEU A 375 1.13 23.63 13.51
CA LEU A 375 0.94 23.37 12.09
C LEU A 375 0.88 24.68 11.27
N ASP A 376 0.09 25.66 11.71
CA ASP A 376 -0.04 26.95 11.03
C ASP A 376 1.30 27.71 10.97
N TYR A 377 2.10 27.65 12.04
CA TYR A 377 3.45 28.22 12.04
C TYR A 377 4.32 27.58 10.96
N VAL A 378 4.34 26.24 10.86
CA VAL A 378 5.15 25.54 9.84
C VAL A 378 4.68 25.86 8.42
N LEU A 379 3.36 25.89 8.20
CA LEU A 379 2.80 26.23 6.89
C LEU A 379 3.15 27.66 6.46
N ARG A 380 3.27 28.60 7.41
CA ARG A 380 3.60 30.00 7.14
C ARG A 380 5.11 30.25 6.99
N ASP A 381 5.93 29.67 7.85
CA ASP A 381 7.37 29.91 7.88
C ASP A 381 8.11 29.09 6.81
N ASN A 382 7.90 27.77 6.80
CA ASN A 382 8.55 26.90 5.83
C ASN A 382 7.79 25.57 5.60
N PRO A 383 6.87 25.53 4.62
CA PRO A 383 6.09 24.34 4.33
C PRO A 383 6.92 23.22 3.67
N THR A 384 8.08 23.52 3.08
CA THR A 384 8.88 22.59 2.25
C THR A 384 9.14 21.23 2.91
N PRO A 385 9.61 21.13 4.17
CA PRO A 385 9.89 19.83 4.78
C PRO A 385 8.63 18.99 5.02
N LEU A 386 7.52 19.66 5.34
CA LEU A 386 6.22 19.02 5.51
C LEU A 386 5.67 18.57 4.15
N GLN A 387 5.88 19.36 3.09
CA GLN A 387 5.54 19.02 1.72
C GLN A 387 6.33 17.80 1.23
N ASP A 388 7.67 17.81 1.38
CA ASP A 388 8.54 16.69 1.05
C ASP A 388 8.13 15.42 1.80
N PHE A 389 7.85 15.54 3.10
CA PHE A 389 7.36 14.42 3.90
C PHE A 389 6.02 13.90 3.39
N SER A 390 5.05 14.79 3.18
CA SER A 390 3.70 14.44 2.72
C SER A 390 3.73 13.73 1.36
N ALA A 391 4.55 14.19 0.43
CA ALA A 391 4.70 13.62 -0.91
C ALA A 391 5.46 12.29 -0.92
N MET A 392 6.59 12.20 -0.20
CA MET A 392 7.52 11.07 -0.32
C MET A 392 7.25 9.93 0.67
N HIS A 393 6.61 10.24 1.80
CA HIS A 393 6.42 9.30 2.90
C HIS A 393 4.94 9.01 3.18
N ASP A 394 4.09 10.03 3.19
CA ASP A 394 2.66 9.89 3.55
C ASP A 394 1.73 9.76 2.32
N PHE A 395 2.23 10.05 1.12
CA PHE A 395 1.49 10.07 -0.16
C PHE A 395 0.23 10.96 -0.13
N SER A 396 0.36 12.12 0.51
CA SER A 396 -0.68 13.12 0.74
C SER A 396 -0.22 14.53 0.34
N GLY A 397 0.73 14.61 -0.60
CA GLY A 397 1.40 15.83 -1.03
C GLY A 397 0.46 16.88 -1.59
N GLU A 398 -0.66 16.45 -2.18
CA GLU A 398 -1.69 17.33 -2.74
C GLU A 398 -2.27 18.31 -1.70
N ASN A 399 -2.36 17.89 -0.43
CA ASN A 399 -2.94 18.71 0.62
C ASN A 399 -2.03 19.90 0.97
N ILE A 400 -0.73 19.64 1.15
CA ILE A 400 0.24 20.70 1.47
C ILE A 400 0.50 21.60 0.25
N ALA A 401 0.54 21.01 -0.95
CA ALA A 401 0.67 21.75 -2.19
C ALA A 401 -0.52 22.71 -2.41
N PHE A 402 -1.75 22.25 -2.18
CA PHE A 402 -2.95 23.10 -2.23
C PHE A 402 -2.86 24.24 -1.21
N LEU A 403 -2.56 23.95 0.06
CA LEU A 403 -2.48 24.98 1.11
C LEU A 403 -1.42 26.04 0.79
N THR A 404 -0.27 25.63 0.25
CA THR A 404 0.80 26.55 -0.17
C THR A 404 0.35 27.41 -1.36
N ARG A 405 -0.29 26.80 -2.37
CA ARG A 405 -0.80 27.50 -3.56
C ARG A 405 -1.92 28.49 -3.21
N ALA A 406 -2.84 28.10 -2.32
CA ALA A 406 -3.92 28.96 -1.84
C ALA A 406 -3.38 30.14 -1.00
N ALA A 407 -2.36 29.91 -0.19
CA ALA A 407 -1.69 30.99 0.55
C ALA A 407 -1.00 31.99 -0.39
N CYS A 408 -0.29 31.51 -1.42
CA CYS A 408 0.31 32.36 -2.45
C CYS A 408 -0.74 33.19 -3.18
N PHE A 409 -1.86 32.56 -3.58
CA PHE A 409 -2.99 33.22 -4.24
C PHE A 409 -3.61 34.34 -3.39
N LYS A 410 -3.75 34.12 -2.07
CA LYS A 410 -4.22 35.18 -1.16
C LYS A 410 -3.20 36.30 -1.00
N ALA A 411 -1.90 35.97 -0.97
CA ALA A 411 -0.83 36.95 -0.85
C ALA A 411 -0.66 37.80 -2.13
N SER A 412 -0.97 37.24 -3.30
CA SER A 412 -0.97 37.93 -4.59
C SER A 412 -2.28 38.67 -4.89
N TRP A 413 -3.28 38.62 -4.00
CA TRP A 413 -4.59 39.20 -4.23
C TRP A 413 -4.54 40.74 -4.26
N PRO A 414 -4.96 41.40 -5.35
CA PRO A 414 -4.94 42.86 -5.46
C PRO A 414 -6.05 43.51 -4.62
N VAL A 415 -5.82 44.74 -4.16
CA VAL A 415 -6.72 45.48 -3.25
C VAL A 415 -8.13 45.69 -3.85
N LEU A 416 -8.23 45.91 -5.16
CA LEU A 416 -9.47 46.04 -5.92
C LEU A 416 -9.25 45.54 -7.36
N PRO A 417 -9.46 44.25 -7.65
CA PRO A 417 -9.33 43.73 -9.00
C PRO A 417 -10.42 44.32 -9.91
N ALA A 418 -10.02 44.98 -10.99
CA ALA A 418 -10.92 45.54 -12.00
C ALA A 418 -10.49 45.12 -13.42
N GLY A 419 -11.45 44.90 -14.31
CA GLY A 419 -11.20 44.56 -15.71
C GLY A 419 -10.34 43.29 -15.88
N GLU A 420 -9.23 43.40 -16.62
CA GLU A 420 -8.32 42.29 -16.91
C GLU A 420 -7.68 41.69 -15.65
N GLN A 421 -7.44 42.49 -14.61
CA GLN A 421 -6.88 41.98 -13.34
C GLN A 421 -7.83 41.02 -12.63
N ALA A 422 -9.15 41.26 -12.71
CA ALA A 422 -10.15 40.35 -12.15
C ALA A 422 -10.17 39.01 -12.89
N LEU A 423 -9.96 39.05 -14.21
CA LEU A 423 -9.85 37.84 -15.04
C LEU A 423 -8.57 37.07 -14.71
N ASP A 424 -7.43 37.74 -14.52
CA ASP A 424 -6.16 37.09 -14.19
C ASP A 424 -6.19 36.42 -12.82
N VAL A 425 -6.78 37.08 -11.82
CA VAL A 425 -7.01 36.50 -10.49
C VAL A 425 -7.98 35.32 -10.56
N TYR A 426 -9.05 35.42 -11.36
CA TYR A 426 -9.95 34.30 -11.62
C TYR A 426 -9.24 33.13 -12.31
N ASN A 427 -8.37 33.40 -13.29
CA ASN A 427 -7.58 32.39 -13.99
C ASN A 427 -6.61 31.67 -13.06
N GLU A 428 -6.04 32.37 -12.08
CA GLU A 428 -5.21 31.76 -11.05
C GLU A 428 -6.03 30.81 -10.15
N ALA A 429 -7.21 31.25 -9.70
CA ALA A 429 -8.14 30.41 -8.94
C ALA A 429 -8.65 29.20 -9.76
N LEU A 430 -8.93 29.40 -11.05
CA LEU A 430 -9.33 28.34 -11.97
C LEU A 430 -8.21 27.30 -12.15
N GLY A 431 -6.95 27.74 -12.19
CA GLY A 431 -5.80 26.84 -12.18
C GLY A 431 -5.77 25.98 -10.90
N ILE A 432 -5.97 26.58 -9.73
CA ILE A 432 -6.06 25.85 -8.45
C ILE A 432 -7.20 24.82 -8.46
N TYR A 433 -8.36 25.21 -8.99
CA TYR A 433 -9.50 24.29 -9.13
C TYR A 433 -9.15 23.10 -10.02
N ILE A 434 -8.57 23.33 -11.20
CA ILE A 434 -8.20 22.26 -12.14
C ILE A 434 -7.15 21.32 -11.53
N ASP A 435 -6.14 21.87 -10.86
CA ASP A 435 -5.00 21.08 -10.36
C ASP A 435 -5.35 20.26 -9.10
N PHE A 436 -6.26 20.73 -8.23
CA PHE A 436 -6.48 20.14 -6.90
C PHE A 436 -7.94 19.77 -6.57
N ILE A 437 -8.95 20.35 -7.23
CA ILE A 437 -10.35 20.20 -6.83
C ILE A 437 -11.17 19.42 -7.86
N SER A 438 -10.94 19.67 -9.16
CA SER A 438 -11.68 19.05 -10.26
C SER A 438 -11.58 17.53 -10.20
N THR A 439 -12.73 16.85 -10.14
CA THR A 439 -12.78 15.37 -10.17
C THR A 439 -12.46 14.78 -11.55
N ARG A 440 -12.33 15.63 -12.58
CA ARG A 440 -12.10 15.22 -13.97
C ARG A 440 -10.72 15.56 -14.50
N ASP A 441 -10.03 16.50 -13.85
CA ASP A 441 -8.75 17.00 -14.31
C ASP A 441 -7.67 16.88 -13.22
N ALA A 442 -8.02 17.02 -11.94
CA ALA A 442 -7.00 16.91 -10.89
C ALA A 442 -6.46 15.47 -10.87
N GLU A 443 -5.14 15.35 -10.88
CA GLU A 443 -4.48 14.04 -10.78
C GLU A 443 -4.67 13.46 -9.38
N PHE A 444 -4.61 14.31 -8.35
CA PHE A 444 -4.94 13.98 -6.96
C PHE A 444 -5.98 14.96 -6.42
N PRO A 445 -7.29 14.74 -6.69
CA PRO A 445 -8.34 15.61 -6.18
C PRO A 445 -8.40 15.53 -4.65
N LEU A 446 -8.58 16.69 -4.01
CA LEU A 446 -8.73 16.82 -2.58
C LEU A 446 -9.94 16.02 -2.07
N ASN A 447 -9.83 15.49 -0.87
CA ASN A 447 -10.90 14.74 -0.23
C ASN A 447 -11.95 15.67 0.39
N LEU A 448 -12.84 16.22 -0.45
CA LEU A 448 -13.87 17.20 -0.05
C LEU A 448 -15.25 16.57 0.12
N SER A 449 -16.11 17.24 0.90
CA SER A 449 -17.53 16.87 0.97
C SER A 449 -18.25 17.18 -0.35
N SER A 450 -19.30 16.42 -0.68
CA SER A 450 -20.09 16.67 -1.90
C SER A 450 -20.70 18.08 -1.94
N ARG A 451 -20.93 18.70 -0.78
CA ARG A 451 -21.44 20.06 -0.68
C ARG A 451 -20.39 21.09 -1.11
N GLU A 452 -19.17 20.98 -0.57
CA GLU A 452 -18.06 21.87 -0.91
C GLU A 452 -17.67 21.71 -2.38
N LEU A 453 -17.60 20.46 -2.86
CA LEU A 453 -17.28 20.18 -4.26
C LEU A 453 -18.28 20.83 -5.21
N LYS A 454 -19.59 20.66 -4.98
CA LYS A 454 -20.64 21.27 -5.81
C LYS A 454 -20.58 22.80 -5.83
N ALA A 455 -20.19 23.42 -4.72
CA ALA A 455 -20.02 24.87 -4.66
C ALA A 455 -18.86 25.36 -5.54
N GLN A 456 -17.75 24.62 -5.58
CA GLN A 456 -16.63 24.92 -6.47
C GLN A 456 -16.98 24.62 -7.93
N GLU A 457 -17.64 23.49 -8.20
CA GLU A 457 -18.10 23.12 -9.54
C GLU A 457 -19.03 24.21 -10.12
N ALA A 458 -19.95 24.75 -9.32
CA ALA A 458 -20.83 25.84 -9.74
C ALA A 458 -20.08 27.11 -10.18
N THR A 459 -18.88 27.34 -9.62
CA THR A 459 -18.08 28.54 -9.88
C THR A 459 -17.08 28.35 -11.01
N PHE A 460 -16.47 27.17 -11.12
CA PHE A 460 -15.30 26.94 -11.99
C PHE A 460 -15.52 25.89 -13.08
N GLU A 461 -16.47 24.96 -12.95
CA GLU A 461 -16.55 23.78 -13.85
C GLU A 461 -16.80 24.18 -15.30
N ARG A 462 -17.69 25.15 -15.55
CA ARG A 462 -17.95 25.64 -16.91
C ARG A 462 -16.70 26.25 -17.55
N ALA A 463 -15.92 27.00 -16.76
CA ALA A 463 -14.67 27.59 -17.22
C ALA A 463 -13.58 26.53 -17.44
N ALA A 464 -13.50 25.53 -16.56
CA ALA A 464 -12.60 24.40 -16.68
C ALA A 464 -12.88 23.59 -17.96
N ARG A 465 -14.16 23.32 -18.28
CA ARG A 465 -14.53 22.66 -19.55
C ARG A 465 -14.16 23.48 -20.78
N ALA A 466 -14.27 24.80 -20.72
CA ALA A 466 -13.87 25.66 -21.84
C ALA A 466 -12.36 25.57 -22.15
N VAL A 467 -11.52 25.32 -21.12
CA VAL A 467 -10.06 25.23 -21.26
C VAL A 467 -9.60 23.79 -21.55
N MET A 468 -10.16 22.82 -20.82
CA MET A 468 -9.69 21.43 -20.81
C MET A 468 -10.47 20.52 -21.77
N GLY A 469 -11.69 20.90 -22.15
CA GLY A 469 -12.64 20.06 -22.88
C GLY A 469 -13.39 19.08 -21.97
N ASP A 470 -14.28 18.29 -22.57
CA ASP A 470 -14.99 17.23 -21.85
C ASP A 470 -14.08 15.99 -21.68
N SER A 471 -13.71 15.72 -20.44
CA SER A 471 -12.98 14.53 -19.98
C SER A 471 -13.83 13.72 -19.00
N ALA A 472 -13.63 12.40 -19.02
CA ALA A 472 -14.21 11.50 -18.01
C ALA A 472 -13.55 11.73 -16.64
N PRO A 473 -14.26 11.48 -15.51
CA PRO A 473 -13.71 11.65 -14.17
C PRO A 473 -12.39 10.89 -13.97
N THR A 474 -11.38 11.54 -13.40
CA THR A 474 -10.11 10.92 -12.99
C THR A 474 -10.13 10.66 -11.50
N THR A 475 -10.22 9.39 -11.14
CA THR A 475 -9.98 8.92 -9.77
C THR A 475 -8.57 8.30 -9.75
N PRO A 476 -7.54 8.92 -9.13
CA PRO A 476 -6.17 8.39 -9.11
C PRO A 476 -6.02 6.97 -8.55
N PHE A 477 -7.06 6.48 -7.87
CA PHE A 477 -7.09 5.17 -7.25
C PHE A 477 -7.90 4.13 -8.05
N ASP A 478 -8.62 4.52 -9.11
CA ASP A 478 -9.31 3.56 -9.98
C ASP A 478 -8.35 2.89 -10.96
N VAL A 479 -8.69 1.64 -11.26
CA VAL A 479 -7.96 0.80 -12.23
C VAL A 479 -8.08 1.35 -13.66
N GLU A 480 -9.09 2.17 -13.92
CA GLU A 480 -9.47 2.68 -15.23
C GLU A 480 -9.10 4.15 -15.46
N ALA A 481 -8.43 4.83 -14.52
CA ALA A 481 -8.10 6.24 -14.67
C ALA A 481 -7.24 6.47 -15.93
N PRO A 482 -7.75 7.23 -16.92
CA PRO A 482 -6.98 7.53 -18.12
C PRO A 482 -5.78 8.38 -17.74
N ASN A 483 -4.59 7.91 -18.16
CA ASN A 483 -3.34 8.64 -17.98
C ASN A 483 -3.28 9.75 -19.02
N TRP A 484 -4.00 10.83 -18.78
CA TRP A 484 -3.76 12.06 -19.52
C TRP A 484 -2.37 12.57 -19.13
N ASP A 485 -1.56 12.95 -20.11
CA ASP A 485 -0.40 13.80 -19.87
C ASP A 485 -0.91 15.17 -19.39
N MET A 486 -1.32 15.22 -18.12
CA MET A 486 -1.85 16.42 -17.49
C MET A 486 -0.71 17.41 -17.37
N PRO A 487 -0.88 18.67 -17.81
CA PRO A 487 0.17 19.66 -17.72
C PRO A 487 0.63 19.82 -16.26
N ALA A 488 1.90 20.17 -16.05
CA ALA A 488 2.33 20.55 -14.70
C ALA A 488 1.51 21.77 -14.21
N PRO A 489 1.35 22.04 -12.90
CA PRO A 489 0.56 23.17 -12.39
C PRO A 489 0.92 24.53 -13.01
N THR A 490 2.19 24.72 -13.37
CA THR A 490 2.68 25.92 -14.08
C THR A 490 2.19 25.98 -15.53
N GLU A 491 2.14 24.84 -16.21
CA GLU A 491 1.62 24.71 -17.58
C GLU A 491 0.09 24.80 -17.61
N THR A 492 -0.61 24.26 -16.61
CA THR A 492 -2.06 24.41 -16.46
C THR A 492 -2.41 25.89 -16.36
N LEU A 493 -1.75 26.62 -15.48
CA LEU A 493 -1.96 28.05 -15.31
C LEU A 493 -1.67 28.84 -16.59
N ALA A 494 -0.57 28.53 -17.30
CA ALA A 494 -0.24 29.17 -18.56
C ALA A 494 -1.33 28.91 -19.62
N ARG A 495 -1.84 27.67 -19.70
CA ARG A 495 -2.92 27.29 -20.60
C ARG A 495 -4.23 27.98 -20.27
N VAL A 496 -4.60 28.05 -18.98
CA VAL A 496 -5.79 28.77 -18.52
C VAL A 496 -5.71 30.25 -18.89
N ARG A 497 -4.58 30.91 -18.61
CA ARG A 497 -4.38 32.33 -18.95
C ARG A 497 -4.43 32.60 -20.45
N GLN A 498 -4.01 31.65 -21.29
CA GLN A 498 -4.04 31.78 -22.75
C GLN A 498 -5.44 31.50 -23.34
N GLN A 499 -6.19 30.55 -22.76
CA GLN A 499 -7.41 30.02 -23.38
C GLN A 499 -8.70 30.57 -22.77
N TYR A 500 -8.74 30.91 -21.47
CA TYR A 500 -9.96 31.41 -20.84
C TYR A 500 -10.04 32.95 -20.89
N ARG A 501 -11.07 33.45 -21.60
CA ARG A 501 -11.44 34.87 -21.69
C ARG A 501 -12.93 35.10 -21.36
N GLY A 502 -13.55 34.16 -20.64
CA GLY A 502 -14.97 34.21 -20.30
C GLY A 502 -15.29 35.16 -19.13
N PRO A 503 -16.59 35.33 -18.80
CA PRO A 503 -17.01 36.18 -17.70
C PRO A 503 -16.59 35.60 -16.33
N VAL A 504 -16.25 36.49 -15.39
CA VAL A 504 -15.96 36.15 -13.99
C VAL A 504 -17.30 36.09 -13.22
N PRO A 505 -17.60 35.00 -12.50
CA PRO A 505 -18.83 34.90 -11.69
C PRO A 505 -18.88 35.95 -10.58
N GLU A 506 -20.05 36.54 -10.32
CA GLU A 506 -20.23 37.54 -9.25
C GLU A 506 -19.94 37.01 -7.84
N ALA A 507 -20.12 35.70 -7.63
CA ALA A 507 -19.83 35.03 -6.36
C ALA A 507 -18.32 34.81 -6.10
N PHE A 508 -17.45 35.13 -7.05
CA PHE A 508 -16.00 34.97 -6.91
C PHE A 508 -15.41 36.02 -5.96
N SER A 509 -14.65 35.55 -4.96
CA SER A 509 -14.01 36.42 -3.98
C SER A 509 -12.69 35.83 -3.48
N MET A 510 -11.90 36.64 -2.76
CA MET A 510 -10.66 36.20 -2.10
C MET A 510 -10.86 35.00 -1.17
N HIS A 511 -12.08 34.83 -0.64
CA HIS A 511 -12.42 33.78 0.32
C HIS A 511 -13.00 32.51 -0.33
N ILE A 512 -12.96 32.38 -1.66
CA ILE A 512 -13.57 31.25 -2.38
C ILE A 512 -13.08 29.87 -1.91
N PHE A 513 -11.83 29.79 -1.42
CA PHE A 513 -11.22 28.57 -0.91
C PHE A 513 -11.18 28.47 0.62
N ALA A 514 -11.68 29.46 1.36
CA ALA A 514 -11.49 29.52 2.82
C ALA A 514 -12.08 28.30 3.57
N GLY A 515 -13.25 27.82 3.16
CA GLY A 515 -13.85 26.61 3.72
C GLY A 515 -13.01 25.35 3.44
N ILE A 516 -12.52 25.23 2.21
CA ILE A 516 -11.69 24.11 1.77
C ILE A 516 -10.34 24.12 2.49
N GLU A 517 -9.71 25.28 2.64
CA GLU A 517 -8.47 25.43 3.40
C GLU A 517 -8.62 24.99 4.85
N SER A 518 -9.72 25.38 5.51
CA SER A 518 -10.01 24.95 6.89
C SER A 518 -10.13 23.43 6.99
N HIS A 519 -10.90 22.83 6.08
CA HIS A 519 -11.08 21.37 6.02
C HIS A 519 -9.76 20.63 5.73
N VAL A 520 -8.98 21.08 4.74
CA VAL A 520 -7.70 20.46 4.38
C VAL A 520 -6.66 20.62 5.51
N LYS A 521 -6.60 21.77 6.19
CA LYS A 521 -5.74 21.95 7.37
C LYS A 521 -6.10 20.97 8.47
N TYR A 522 -7.39 20.79 8.76
CA TYR A 522 -7.84 19.82 9.76
C TYR A 522 -7.48 18.37 9.35
N LEU A 523 -7.61 18.03 8.06
CA LEU A 523 -7.20 16.73 7.54
C LEU A 523 -5.69 16.49 7.73
N VAL A 524 -4.86 17.49 7.42
CA VAL A 524 -3.40 17.45 7.61
C VAL A 524 -3.05 17.31 9.09
N LEU A 525 -3.68 18.11 9.96
CA LEU A 525 -3.47 18.10 11.41
C LEU A 525 -3.73 16.73 12.03
N THR A 526 -4.78 16.05 11.59
CA THR A 526 -5.21 14.76 12.16
C THR A 526 -4.50 13.56 11.56
N ASN A 527 -3.95 13.66 10.33
CA ASN A 527 -3.36 12.53 9.62
C ASN A 527 -1.85 12.67 9.38
N THR A 528 -1.43 13.72 8.67
CA THR A 528 -0.06 13.87 8.17
C THR A 528 0.87 14.49 9.21
N TRP A 529 0.38 15.55 9.89
CA TRP A 529 1.12 16.28 10.91
C TRP A 529 1.65 15.40 12.05
N PRO A 530 0.86 14.49 12.66
CA PRO A 530 1.35 13.68 13.76
C PRO A 530 2.44 12.70 13.33
N LYS A 531 2.34 12.19 12.09
CA LYS A 531 3.36 11.31 11.50
C LYS A 531 4.64 12.08 11.23
N PHE A 532 4.53 13.32 10.75
CA PHE A 532 5.68 14.20 10.51
C PHE A 532 6.41 14.54 11.82
N VAL A 533 5.67 14.95 12.86
CA VAL A 533 6.24 15.24 14.19
C VAL A 533 6.97 14.00 14.73
N ASN A 534 6.37 12.82 14.63
CA ASN A 534 6.99 11.58 15.10
C ASN A 534 8.22 11.17 14.27
N ASP A 535 8.23 11.38 12.94
CA ASP A 535 9.40 11.14 12.09
C ASP A 535 10.54 12.11 12.42
N MET A 536 10.24 13.40 12.62
CA MET A 536 11.23 14.40 13.05
C MET A 536 11.88 14.01 14.38
N ARG A 537 11.09 13.51 15.34
CA ARG A 537 11.61 13.00 16.60
C ARG A 537 12.53 11.82 16.46
N HIS A 538 12.09 10.79 15.75
CA HIS A 538 12.92 9.61 15.53
C HIS A 538 14.24 9.97 14.83
N ARG A 539 14.24 10.96 13.94
CA ARG A 539 15.47 11.50 13.35
C ARG A 539 16.33 12.24 14.38
N ALA A 540 15.74 13.06 15.23
CA ALA A 540 16.46 13.79 16.29
C ALA A 540 17.08 12.84 17.34
N GLN A 541 16.33 11.83 17.79
CA GLN A 541 16.80 10.80 18.73
C GLN A 541 17.94 9.94 18.14
N ARG A 542 17.88 9.61 16.85
CA ARG A 542 18.99 8.91 16.18
C ARG A 542 20.26 9.75 16.14
N GLN A 543 20.13 11.07 15.94
CA GLN A 543 21.26 11.99 15.93
C GLN A 543 21.89 12.17 17.31
N SER A 544 21.10 12.20 18.40
CA SER A 544 21.65 12.29 19.75
C SER A 544 22.34 10.99 20.21
N GLY A 545 21.92 9.83 19.68
CA GLY A 545 22.61 8.55 19.87
C GLY A 545 23.90 8.44 19.05
N GLU A 546 23.94 8.99 17.84
CA GLU A 546 25.14 9.02 16.99
C GLU A 546 26.18 10.04 17.45
N SER A 547 25.78 11.19 18.02
CA SER A 547 26.72 12.19 18.52
C SER A 547 27.60 11.68 19.68
N HIS A 548 27.20 10.59 20.35
CA HIS A 548 28.00 9.92 21.37
C HIS A 548 29.02 8.90 20.77
N ARG A 549 28.94 8.62 19.46
CA ARG A 549 29.83 7.71 18.71
C ARG A 549 30.67 8.42 17.63
N THR A 550 30.31 9.62 17.21
CA THR A 550 30.96 10.35 16.10
C THR A 550 31.88 11.48 16.56
N ASP A 551 32.64 11.29 17.63
CA ASP A 551 33.88 12.07 17.88
C ASP A 551 35.06 11.58 17.03
N LEU A 552 34.86 10.54 16.22
CA LEU A 552 35.86 10.03 15.29
C LEU A 552 35.23 9.85 13.90
N THR A 553 35.81 10.56 12.93
CA THR A 553 35.57 10.51 11.48
C THR A 553 34.36 11.31 10.94
N ALA A 554 34.69 12.50 10.41
CA ALA A 554 33.83 13.29 9.55
C ALA A 554 33.95 12.77 8.11
N ASP A 555 32.83 12.58 7.43
CA ASP A 555 32.74 13.01 6.03
C ASP A 555 31.30 13.24 5.54
N SER A 556 31.21 14.12 4.54
CA SER A 556 30.09 15.01 4.29
C SER A 556 29.36 14.70 2.97
N SER A 557 28.01 14.76 3.00
CA SER A 557 27.16 15.20 1.86
C SER A 557 25.65 15.03 2.11
N GLN A 558 25.21 14.14 3.01
CA GLN A 558 23.78 13.99 3.37
C GLN A 558 23.36 14.72 4.66
N GLN A 559 24.30 15.37 5.36
CA GLN A 559 24.05 16.04 6.64
C GLN A 559 23.38 17.44 6.52
N SER A 560 23.32 18.04 5.33
CA SER A 560 22.84 19.43 5.13
C SER A 560 21.35 19.62 5.42
N LEU A 561 20.48 18.77 4.86
CA LEU A 561 19.02 18.88 5.07
C LEU A 561 18.62 18.52 6.50
N ASN A 562 19.22 17.46 7.05
CA ASN A 562 18.87 16.97 8.38
C ASN A 562 19.38 17.90 9.51
N SER A 563 20.55 18.53 9.35
CA SER A 563 21.08 19.53 10.31
C SER A 563 20.37 20.90 10.22
N ARG A 564 19.75 21.21 9.09
CA ARG A 564 18.86 22.38 8.94
C ARG A 564 17.52 22.13 9.62
N LEU A 565 16.98 20.92 9.51
CA LEU A 565 15.73 20.53 10.17
C LEU A 565 15.84 20.49 11.69
N SER A 566 16.94 19.97 12.25
CA SER A 566 17.17 19.98 13.69
C SER A 566 17.35 21.40 14.25
N ARG A 567 18.09 22.28 13.57
CA ARG A 567 18.19 23.71 13.91
C ARG A 567 16.87 24.47 13.76
N ARG A 568 15.95 23.99 12.92
CA ARG A 568 14.60 24.53 12.78
C ARG A 568 13.67 24.00 13.85
N LEU A 569 13.78 22.74 14.23
CA LEU A 569 13.06 22.16 15.37
C LEU A 569 13.44 22.90 16.64
N ALA A 570 14.74 23.14 16.88
CA ALA A 570 15.22 23.94 18.00
C ALA A 570 14.75 25.42 17.97
N ARG A 571 14.53 25.99 16.77
CA ARG A 571 13.92 27.32 16.62
C ARG A 571 12.41 27.30 16.85
N LEU A 572 11.72 26.30 16.33
CA LEU A 572 10.29 26.10 16.47
C LEU A 572 9.93 25.86 17.94
N LEU A 573 10.74 25.08 18.67
CA LEU A 573 10.62 24.94 20.13
C LEU A 573 10.83 26.27 20.83
N ARG A 574 11.92 26.99 20.51
CA ARG A 574 12.22 28.30 21.10
C ARG A 574 11.12 29.34 20.85
N ASP A 575 10.57 29.39 19.65
CA ASP A 575 9.52 30.34 19.25
C ASP A 575 8.15 29.97 19.84
N LEU A 576 7.92 28.69 20.15
CA LEU A 576 6.78 28.20 20.93
C LEU A 576 6.99 28.34 22.45
N GLY A 577 8.12 28.91 22.91
CA GLY A 577 8.44 29.08 24.33
C GLY A 577 8.83 27.79 25.05
N LEU A 578 9.46 26.83 24.34
CA LEU A 578 9.81 25.48 24.79
C LEU A 578 11.32 25.25 24.90
#